data_AF-A0A355E227-F1
#
_entry.id   AF-A0A355E227-F1
#
_cell.length_a   1.000
_cell.length_b   1.000
_cell.length_c   1.000
_cell.angle_alpha   90.00
_cell.angle_beta   90.00
_cell.angle_gamma   90.00
#
_symmetry.space_group_name_H-M   'P 1'
#
loop_
_entity.id
_entity.type
_entity.pdbx_description
1 polymer ?
#
loop_
_entity_poly.entity_id
_entity_poly.type
_entity_poly.pdbx_seq_one_letter_code
_entity_poly.pdbx_strand_id
1 'polypeptide(L)'
;MSDASDLLRKHRLTTPAVTFAARSAYVAVWLSLAWSLALFAHMGKLGIARGGLGERVAHVLLALGLHALAVTGIRPSLERLWLPDNRRVFAAAAGLILLSLPAALAAGPLLGISAALLIFASVLCVRVNAASAPERDPAENLYAALSAALGLFLVAAAVAGFRDVPKTELYGWSIGTEEAAAAARRRQTPDEAMFTMRRLSPRSIGAFPRPVAAELRDAGCTVPQSAFESRDHNFFSAPLQDPRRFDWAVLCSRGTDTAIHVVWADPKAPGACPSELARVNDKDHLLEVGKGRLGYSRLIRPAQQGFLLNRDLSPDEAALSLPLGVLGIEDESVDRESRVHYCIDGVWVSVTGVRRFGTEKRTAGTGEIRGAPMPHELHGNPIQ
;
A
#
# COMPACT_ATOMS: atom_id res chain seq x y z
N MET A 1 -54.18 46.67 25.79
CA MET A 1 -52.73 46.84 26.02
C MET A 1 -51.94 45.52 26.05
N SER A 2 -52.49 44.39 25.59
CA SER A 2 -51.80 43.08 25.56
C SER A 2 -51.06 42.77 24.25
N ASP A 3 -51.32 43.52 23.17
CA ASP A 3 -50.74 43.24 21.84
C ASP A 3 -49.37 43.87 21.60
N ALA A 4 -49.08 45.01 22.24
CA ALA A 4 -47.83 45.74 22.02
C ALA A 4 -46.62 45.04 22.65
N SER A 5 -46.80 44.34 23.77
CA SER A 5 -45.73 43.56 24.41
C SER A 5 -45.36 42.31 23.61
N ASP A 6 -46.33 41.71 22.91
CA ASP A 6 -46.10 40.49 22.12
C ASP A 6 -45.42 40.81 20.78
N LEU A 7 -45.74 41.96 20.17
CA LEU A 7 -45.04 42.48 18.99
C LEU A 7 -43.61 42.93 19.32
N LEU A 8 -43.38 43.58 20.46
CA LEU A 8 -42.02 43.97 20.91
C LEU A 8 -41.17 42.76 21.31
N ARG A 9 -41.78 41.69 21.82
CA ARG A 9 -41.09 40.42 22.11
C ARG A 9 -40.73 39.67 20.81
N LYS A 10 -41.60 39.68 19.80
CA LYS A 10 -41.30 39.12 18.46
C LYS A 10 -40.23 39.91 17.72
N HIS A 11 -40.18 41.24 17.84
CA HIS A 11 -39.15 42.06 17.18
C HIS A 11 -37.76 41.99 17.85
N ARG A 12 -37.67 41.67 19.16
CA ARG A 12 -36.37 41.50 19.85
C ARG A 12 -35.62 40.21 19.50
N LEU A 13 -36.30 39.21 18.94
CA LEU A 13 -35.69 37.91 18.62
C LEU A 13 -34.99 37.87 17.25
N THR A 14 -35.13 38.91 16.42
CA THR A 14 -34.44 39.06 15.13
C THR A 14 -33.33 40.10 15.20
N THR A 15 -32.58 40.16 16.32
CA THR A 15 -31.42 41.06 16.38
C THR A 15 -30.26 40.47 15.56
N PRO A 16 -29.51 41.30 14.81
CA PRO A 16 -28.40 40.85 13.96
C PRO A 16 -27.33 40.06 14.73
N ALA A 17 -27.24 40.24 16.06
CA ALA A 17 -26.34 39.49 16.94
C ALA A 17 -26.65 37.98 17.02
N VAL A 18 -27.93 37.59 17.11
CA VAL A 18 -28.35 36.17 17.16
C VAL A 18 -28.06 35.48 15.82
N THR A 19 -28.34 36.18 14.72
CA THR A 19 -28.00 35.67 13.38
C THR A 19 -26.50 35.55 13.14
N PHE A 20 -25.69 36.43 13.76
CA PHE A 20 -24.24 36.37 13.66
C PHE A 20 -23.68 35.16 14.41
N ALA A 21 -24.09 34.94 15.67
CA ALA A 21 -23.63 33.81 16.48
C ALA A 21 -23.99 32.45 15.83
N ALA A 22 -25.21 32.31 15.32
CA ALA A 22 -25.63 31.11 14.58
C ALA A 22 -24.78 30.85 13.33
N ARG A 23 -24.49 31.90 12.55
CA ARG A 23 -23.61 31.81 11.36
C ARG A 23 -22.18 31.45 11.74
N SER A 24 -21.64 32.02 12.81
CA SER A 24 -20.29 31.71 13.30
C SER A 24 -20.17 30.26 13.77
N ALA A 25 -21.16 29.74 14.48
CA ALA A 25 -21.19 28.33 14.90
C ALA A 25 -21.25 27.39 13.69
N TYR A 26 -22.08 27.71 12.70
CA TYR A 26 -22.17 26.93 11.46
C TYR A 26 -20.84 26.92 10.70
N VAL A 27 -20.19 28.07 10.54
CA VAL A 27 -18.87 28.19 9.90
C VAL A 27 -17.80 27.38 10.64
N ALA A 28 -17.80 27.42 11.98
CA ALA A 28 -16.84 26.67 12.79
C ALA A 28 -16.98 25.14 12.60
N VAL A 29 -18.21 24.62 12.51
CA VAL A 29 -18.45 23.19 12.26
C VAL A 29 -17.94 22.77 10.89
N TRP A 30 -18.18 23.58 9.85
CA TRP A 30 -17.68 23.29 8.50
C TRP A 30 -16.16 23.37 8.39
N LEU A 31 -15.52 24.33 9.06
CA LEU A 31 -14.07 24.44 9.12
C LEU A 31 -13.44 23.23 9.83
N SER A 32 -14.04 22.74 10.92
CA SER A 32 -13.61 21.52 11.63
C SER A 32 -13.69 20.28 10.72
N LEU A 33 -14.78 20.15 9.97
CA LEU A 33 -14.95 19.04 9.02
C LEU A 33 -13.91 19.11 7.90
N ALA A 34 -13.73 20.28 7.29
CA ALA A 34 -12.76 20.50 6.22
C ALA A 34 -11.33 20.19 6.68
N TRP A 35 -10.95 20.63 7.89
CA TRP A 35 -9.66 20.33 8.50
C TRP A 35 -9.47 18.81 8.72
N SER A 36 -10.49 18.13 9.26
CA SER A 36 -10.44 16.69 9.49
C SER A 36 -10.24 15.93 8.17
N LEU A 37 -10.99 16.28 7.12
CA LEU A 37 -10.86 15.68 5.79
C LEU A 37 -9.49 15.94 5.16
N ALA A 38 -8.97 17.17 5.25
CA ALA A 38 -7.65 17.51 4.75
C ALA A 38 -6.54 16.71 5.45
N LEU A 39 -6.65 16.55 6.77
CA LEU A 39 -5.72 15.75 7.56
C LEU A 39 -5.74 14.28 7.14
N PHE A 40 -6.92 13.68 6.98
CA PHE A 40 -7.04 12.29 6.51
C PHE A 40 -6.47 12.10 5.10
N ALA A 41 -6.73 13.05 4.18
CA ALA A 41 -6.16 13.01 2.84
C ALA A 41 -4.62 13.11 2.87
N HIS A 42 -4.06 13.92 3.76
CA HIS A 42 -2.62 14.07 3.91
C HIS A 42 -1.96 12.83 4.55
N MET A 43 -2.58 12.24 5.58
CA MET A 43 -2.11 10.99 6.19
C MET A 43 -2.13 9.82 5.20
N GLY A 44 -3.07 9.81 4.25
CA GLY A 44 -3.09 8.85 3.15
C GLY A 44 -1.90 8.98 2.20
N LYS A 45 -1.47 10.22 1.90
CA LYS A 45 -0.29 10.50 1.05
C LYS A 45 1.03 10.15 1.75
N LEU A 46 1.10 10.31 3.06
CA LEU A 46 2.28 10.00 3.87
C LEU A 46 2.43 8.51 4.20
N GLY A 47 1.47 7.66 3.78
CA GLY A 47 1.54 6.21 3.99
C GLY A 47 1.32 5.77 5.45
N ILE A 48 0.86 6.68 6.31
CA ILE A 48 0.70 6.46 7.76
C ILE A 48 -0.50 5.54 8.04
N ALA A 49 -1.57 5.62 7.25
CA ALA A 49 -2.72 4.74 7.37
C ALA A 49 -2.49 3.43 6.59
N ARG A 50 -1.84 2.42 7.20
CA ARG A 50 -1.62 1.10 6.57
C ARG A 50 -2.87 0.21 6.47
N GLY A 51 -4.02 0.66 6.97
CA GLY A 51 -5.29 -0.03 6.83
C GLY A 51 -5.73 -0.17 5.38
N GLY A 52 -6.34 -1.31 5.05
CA GLY A 52 -6.98 -1.55 3.74
C GLY A 52 -8.03 -0.48 3.44
N LEU A 53 -8.43 -0.37 2.17
CA LEU A 53 -9.38 0.66 1.70
C LEU A 53 -10.66 0.74 2.59
N GLY A 54 -11.15 -0.41 3.06
CA GLY A 54 -12.32 -0.48 3.95
C GLY A 54 -12.13 0.21 5.31
N GLU A 55 -10.95 0.12 5.91
CA GLU A 55 -10.65 0.75 7.20
C GLU A 55 -10.55 2.27 7.07
N ARG A 56 -9.97 2.76 5.96
CA ARG A 56 -9.91 4.21 5.65
C ARG A 56 -11.30 4.79 5.42
N VAL A 57 -12.17 4.05 4.72
CA VAL A 57 -13.57 4.43 4.49
C VAL A 57 -14.34 4.46 5.81
N ALA A 58 -14.14 3.50 6.71
CA ALA A 58 -14.79 3.47 8.01
C ALA A 58 -14.46 4.70 8.88
N HIS A 59 -13.20 5.14 8.90
CA HIS A 59 -12.79 6.33 9.66
C HIS A 59 -13.39 7.63 9.10
N VAL A 60 -13.43 7.77 7.77
CA VAL A 60 -14.05 8.93 7.12
C VAL A 60 -15.56 8.95 7.35
N LEU A 61 -16.23 7.79 7.24
CA LEU A 61 -17.66 7.66 7.53
C LEU A 61 -17.98 7.96 9.00
N LEU A 62 -17.14 7.54 9.94
CA LEU A 62 -17.30 7.86 11.36
C LEU A 62 -17.15 9.36 11.62
N ALA A 63 -16.14 10.01 11.02
CA ALA A 63 -15.94 11.45 11.12
C ALA A 63 -17.11 12.23 10.51
N LEU A 64 -17.60 11.82 9.34
CA LEU A 64 -18.79 12.39 8.70
C LEU A 64 -20.05 12.17 9.55
N GLY A 65 -20.22 10.99 10.14
CA GLY A 65 -21.35 10.66 11.01
C GLY A 65 -21.38 11.54 12.27
N LEU A 66 -20.25 11.75 12.93
CA LEU A 66 -20.14 12.63 14.10
C LEU A 66 -20.46 14.09 13.74
N HIS A 67 -19.98 14.58 12.60
CA HIS A 67 -20.29 15.94 12.15
C HIS A 67 -21.75 16.08 11.70
N ALA A 68 -22.32 15.08 11.03
CA ALA A 68 -23.74 15.06 10.68
C ALA A 68 -24.62 15.05 11.93
N LEU A 69 -24.25 14.30 12.97
CA LEU A 69 -24.94 14.32 14.27
C LEU A 69 -24.81 15.67 14.97
N ALA A 70 -23.64 16.33 14.92
CA ALA A 70 -23.48 17.68 15.46
C ALA A 70 -24.38 18.70 14.72
N VAL A 71 -24.37 18.68 13.39
CA VAL A 71 -25.20 19.58 12.56
C VAL A 71 -26.70 19.32 12.77
N THR A 72 -27.10 18.05 12.79
CA THR A 72 -28.51 17.66 13.01
C THR A 72 -28.98 17.82 14.44
N GLY A 73 -28.08 17.81 15.43
CA GLY A 73 -28.39 18.17 16.82
C GLY A 73 -28.58 19.67 17.01
N ILE A 74 -27.83 20.50 16.26
CA ILE A 74 -27.95 21.96 16.28
C ILE A 74 -29.16 22.45 15.46
N ARG A 75 -29.55 21.71 14.42
CA ARG A 75 -30.62 22.09 13.50
C ARG A 75 -31.99 22.30 14.17
N PRO A 76 -32.50 21.43 15.07
CA PRO A 76 -33.74 21.68 15.80
C PRO A 76 -33.67 22.93 16.67
N SER A 77 -32.51 23.29 17.23
CA SER A 77 -32.32 24.50 18.03
C SER A 77 -32.28 25.78 17.16
N LEU A 78 -31.85 25.65 15.90
CA LEU A 78 -31.93 26.72 14.90
C LEU A 78 -33.34 26.86 14.31
N GLU A 79 -34.05 25.74 14.11
CA GLU A 79 -35.42 25.72 13.59
C GLU A 79 -36.47 26.01 14.68
N ARG A 80 -36.16 25.77 15.96
CA ARG A 80 -36.99 26.10 17.13
C ARG A 80 -36.31 27.09 18.07
N LEU A 81 -36.26 28.32 17.60
CA LEU A 81 -36.39 29.53 18.44
C LEU A 81 -37.79 29.65 19.09
N TRP A 82 -38.62 28.59 19.05
CA TRP A 82 -39.86 28.43 19.81
C TRP A 82 -39.84 27.08 20.55
N LEU A 83 -39.41 27.13 21.82
CA LEU A 83 -39.56 26.17 22.95
C LEU A 83 -38.81 24.80 22.89
N PRO A 84 -37.82 24.55 23.78
CA PRO A 84 -37.11 23.27 23.87
C PRO A 84 -37.59 22.35 25.00
N ASP A 85 -37.62 21.03 24.73
CA ASP A 85 -37.65 19.96 25.74
C ASP A 85 -36.21 19.53 26.05
N ASN A 86 -35.72 19.95 27.21
CA ASN A 86 -34.32 19.89 27.65
C ASN A 86 -33.75 18.46 27.71
N ARG A 87 -34.60 17.43 27.78
CA ARG A 87 -34.17 16.03 27.88
C ARG A 87 -33.54 15.50 26.59
N ARG A 88 -34.01 15.96 25.42
CA ARG A 88 -33.51 15.48 24.12
C ARG A 88 -32.17 16.09 23.74
N VAL A 89 -31.96 17.36 24.09
CA VAL A 89 -30.67 18.04 23.90
C VAL A 89 -29.59 17.40 24.78
N PHE A 90 -29.94 17.06 26.02
CA PHE A 90 -29.04 16.39 26.95
C PHE A 90 -28.61 15.00 26.46
N ALA A 91 -29.56 14.18 25.98
CA ALA A 91 -29.25 12.85 25.45
C ALA A 91 -28.36 12.90 24.20
N ALA A 92 -28.58 13.88 23.31
CA ALA A 92 -27.75 14.07 22.11
C ALA A 92 -26.32 14.50 22.46
N ALA A 93 -26.15 15.44 23.41
CA ALA A 93 -24.84 15.88 23.87
C ALA A 93 -24.06 14.76 24.58
N ALA A 94 -24.71 13.99 25.44
CA ALA A 94 -24.10 12.84 26.12
C ALA A 94 -23.67 11.74 25.14
N GLY A 95 -24.47 11.47 24.10
CA GLY A 95 -24.12 10.53 23.03
C GLY A 95 -22.88 10.96 22.22
N LEU A 96 -22.77 12.24 21.89
CA LEU A 96 -21.61 12.81 21.17
C LEU A 96 -20.31 12.72 21.98
N ILE A 97 -20.38 12.89 23.30
CA ILE A 97 -19.22 12.76 24.19
C ILE A 97 -18.77 11.30 24.27
N LEU A 98 -19.70 10.37 24.50
CA LEU A 98 -19.38 8.95 24.62
C LEU A 98 -18.83 8.35 23.31
N LEU A 99 -19.30 8.81 22.15
CA LEU A 99 -18.82 8.36 20.84
C LEU A 99 -17.48 8.96 20.41
N SER A 100 -17.05 10.08 20.99
CA SER A 100 -15.78 10.75 20.65
C SER A 100 -14.59 10.30 21.52
N LEU A 101 -14.83 9.66 22.67
CA LEU A 101 -13.79 9.14 23.56
C LEU A 101 -12.79 8.16 22.88
N PRO A 102 -13.21 7.18 22.06
CA PRO A 102 -12.28 6.24 21.43
C PRO A 102 -11.38 6.88 20.37
N ALA A 103 -11.89 7.90 19.66
CA ALA A 103 -11.13 8.61 18.62
C ALA A 103 -10.04 9.52 19.21
N ALA A 104 -10.26 10.05 20.42
CA ALA A 104 -9.30 10.91 21.10
C ALA A 104 -8.03 10.17 21.57
N LEU A 105 -8.16 8.88 21.90
CA LEU A 105 -7.05 8.05 22.36
C LEU A 105 -6.13 7.54 21.23
N ALA A 106 -6.59 7.57 19.97
CA ALA A 106 -5.85 7.01 18.83
C ALA A 106 -5.10 8.05 17.97
N ALA A 107 -5.49 9.33 17.99
CA ALA A 107 -5.10 10.28 16.94
C ALA A 107 -3.97 11.28 17.28
N GLY A 108 -3.38 11.23 18.48
CA GLY A 108 -2.20 12.02 18.82
C GLY A 108 -2.41 13.56 18.82
N PRO A 109 -1.32 14.36 18.79
CA PRO A 109 -1.32 15.79 19.17
C PRO A 109 -2.13 16.73 18.27
N LEU A 110 -2.60 16.27 17.11
CA LEU A 110 -3.35 17.07 16.14
C LEU A 110 -4.80 17.36 16.55
N LEU A 111 -5.32 16.67 17.57
CA LEU A 111 -6.63 16.94 18.17
C LEU A 111 -6.66 18.20 19.06
N GLY A 112 -5.50 18.74 19.45
CA GLY A 112 -5.42 19.92 20.33
C GLY A 112 -6.08 21.17 19.71
N ILE A 113 -5.99 21.33 18.38
CA ILE A 113 -6.55 22.48 17.66
C ILE A 113 -8.09 22.38 17.59
N SER A 114 -8.62 21.19 17.30
CA SER A 114 -10.07 20.96 17.25
C SER A 114 -10.73 21.16 18.63
N ALA A 115 -10.07 20.70 19.71
CA ALA A 115 -10.54 20.94 21.07
C ALA A 115 -10.50 22.43 21.44
N ALA A 116 -9.43 23.14 21.08
CA ALA A 116 -9.31 24.59 21.34
C ALA A 116 -10.38 25.42 20.60
N LEU A 117 -10.70 25.05 19.35
CA LEU A 117 -11.74 25.71 18.56
C LEU A 117 -13.14 25.48 19.14
N LEU A 118 -13.43 24.27 19.64
CA LEU A 118 -14.68 23.96 20.34
C LEU A 118 -14.83 24.73 21.66
N ILE A 119 -13.75 24.85 22.43
CA ILE A 119 -13.71 25.67 23.67
C ILE A 119 -13.97 27.14 23.33
N PHE A 120 -13.26 27.68 22.33
CA PHE A 120 -13.40 29.07 21.92
C PHE A 120 -14.82 29.39 21.45
N ALA A 121 -15.42 28.53 20.61
CA ALA A 121 -16.80 28.68 20.17
C ALA A 121 -17.81 28.64 21.33
N SER A 122 -17.56 27.78 22.33
CA SER A 122 -18.39 27.66 23.53
C SER A 122 -18.32 28.92 24.40
N VAL A 123 -17.10 29.44 24.63
CA VAL A 123 -16.89 30.68 25.41
C VAL A 123 -17.50 31.90 24.71
N LEU A 124 -17.40 31.98 23.39
CA LEU A 124 -18.03 33.04 22.59
C LEU A 124 -19.55 33.00 22.71
N CYS A 125 -20.18 31.82 22.61
CA CYS A 125 -21.63 31.69 22.82
C CYS A 125 -22.06 32.18 24.20
N VAL A 126 -21.31 31.80 25.25
CA VAL A 126 -21.59 32.24 26.63
C VAL A 126 -21.47 33.75 26.78
N ARG A 127 -20.43 34.37 26.21
CA ARG A 127 -20.21 35.83 26.33
C ARG A 127 -21.22 36.65 25.55
N VAL A 128 -21.60 36.22 24.35
CA VAL A 128 -22.60 36.93 23.53
C VAL A 128 -23.98 36.88 24.21
N ASN A 129 -24.34 35.75 24.83
CA ASN A 129 -25.59 35.61 25.57
C ASN A 129 -25.57 36.30 26.95
N ALA A 130 -24.40 36.43 27.59
CA ALA A 130 -24.27 37.13 28.87
C ALA A 130 -24.60 38.63 28.79
N ALA A 131 -24.48 39.23 27.60
CA ALA A 131 -24.74 40.66 27.40
C ALA A 131 -26.22 41.00 27.20
N SER A 132 -27.13 40.01 27.07
CA SER A 132 -28.48 40.24 26.51
C SER A 132 -29.69 40.04 27.44
N ALA A 133 -29.60 39.41 28.62
CA ALA A 133 -30.69 39.45 29.63
C ALA A 133 -30.27 38.84 31.01
N PRO A 134 -30.85 39.31 32.14
CA PRO A 134 -30.54 38.80 33.49
C PRO A 134 -31.29 37.53 33.92
N GLU A 135 -32.32 37.07 33.19
CA GLU A 135 -32.98 35.78 33.47
C GLU A 135 -32.52 34.73 32.45
N ARG A 136 -31.58 33.87 32.86
CA ARG A 136 -31.09 32.77 32.01
C ARG A 136 -31.91 31.51 32.20
N ASP A 137 -32.19 30.83 31.10
CA ASP A 137 -32.71 29.46 31.11
C ASP A 137 -31.64 28.52 31.73
N PRO A 138 -31.96 27.76 32.78
CA PRO A 138 -31.03 26.82 33.40
C PRO A 138 -30.45 25.79 32.41
N ALA A 139 -31.15 25.49 31.31
CA ALA A 139 -30.66 24.57 30.28
C ALA A 139 -29.45 25.13 29.51
N GLU A 140 -29.44 26.42 29.20
CA GLU A 140 -28.32 27.06 28.50
C GLU A 140 -27.06 27.13 29.37
N ASN A 141 -27.24 27.41 30.67
CA ASN A 141 -26.14 27.39 31.64
C ASN A 141 -25.55 25.99 31.78
N LEU A 142 -26.37 24.94 31.76
CA LEU A 142 -25.90 23.56 31.85
C LEU A 142 -25.14 23.15 30.58
N TYR A 143 -25.64 23.51 29.38
CA TYR A 143 -24.94 23.20 28.13
C TYR A 143 -23.59 23.90 28.03
N ALA A 144 -23.52 25.18 28.44
CA ALA A 144 -22.29 25.94 28.54
C ALA A 144 -21.29 25.29 29.52
N ALA A 145 -21.78 24.87 30.69
CA ALA A 145 -20.95 24.20 31.70
C ALA A 145 -20.42 22.85 31.21
N LEU A 146 -21.25 22.04 30.55
CA LEU A 146 -20.84 20.75 29.99
C LEU A 146 -19.85 20.90 28.84
N SER A 147 -20.05 21.88 27.96
CA SER A 147 -19.11 22.16 26.85
C SER A 147 -17.76 22.66 27.39
N ALA A 148 -17.77 23.51 28.41
CA ALA A 148 -16.55 23.94 29.09
C ALA A 148 -15.85 22.77 29.80
N ALA A 149 -16.60 21.90 30.48
CA ALA A 149 -16.05 20.73 31.16
C ALA A 149 -15.43 19.71 30.18
N LEU A 150 -16.10 19.44 29.06
CA LEU A 150 -15.57 18.58 27.99
C LEU A 150 -14.30 19.18 27.38
N GLY A 151 -14.30 20.48 27.11
CA GLY A 151 -13.12 21.19 26.64
C GLY A 151 -11.95 21.11 27.62
N LEU A 152 -12.20 21.36 28.90
CA LEU A 152 -11.19 21.23 29.95
C LEU A 152 -10.67 19.79 30.07
N PHE A 153 -11.56 18.80 29.94
CA PHE A 153 -11.19 17.38 29.94
C PHE A 153 -10.30 17.04 28.75
N LEU A 154 -10.61 17.51 27.53
CA LEU A 154 -9.77 17.29 26.35
C LEU A 154 -8.41 17.98 26.47
N VAL A 155 -8.36 19.18 27.04
CA VAL A 155 -7.09 19.88 27.33
C VAL A 155 -6.31 19.14 28.42
N ALA A 156 -6.96 18.70 29.49
CA ALA A 156 -6.33 17.94 30.56
C ALA A 156 -5.83 16.58 30.06
N ALA A 157 -6.59 15.88 29.21
CA ALA A 157 -6.18 14.63 28.57
C ALA A 157 -5.01 14.85 27.59
N ALA A 158 -5.01 15.96 26.84
CA ALA A 158 -3.86 16.35 26.03
C ALA A 158 -2.64 16.61 26.92
N VAL A 159 -2.76 17.44 27.97
CA VAL A 159 -1.66 17.78 28.89
C VAL A 159 -1.16 16.58 29.70
N ALA A 160 -2.06 15.69 30.15
CA ALA A 160 -1.73 14.46 30.86
C ALA A 160 -1.11 13.43 29.91
N GLY A 161 -1.66 13.30 28.70
CA GLY A 161 -1.03 12.55 27.60
C GLY A 161 0.37 13.11 27.28
N PHE A 162 0.60 14.42 27.35
CA PHE A 162 1.93 15.02 27.22
C PHE A 162 2.86 14.78 28.43
N ARG A 163 2.34 14.36 29.59
CA ARG A 163 3.14 14.06 30.78
C ARG A 163 3.53 12.59 30.91
N ASP A 164 2.66 11.68 30.47
CA ASP A 164 2.95 10.23 30.44
C ASP A 164 3.44 9.73 29.08
N VAL A 165 3.53 10.60 28.07
CA VAL A 165 4.40 10.32 26.94
C VAL A 165 5.84 10.60 27.39
N PRO A 166 6.73 9.59 27.43
CA PRO A 166 8.12 9.78 27.79
C PRO A 166 8.70 10.95 26.98
N LYS A 167 9.48 11.83 27.64
CA LYS A 167 10.16 12.96 26.97
C LYS A 167 11.23 12.53 25.95
N THR A 168 11.43 11.23 25.77
CA THR A 168 12.08 10.64 24.62
C THR A 168 10.99 10.29 23.60
N GLU A 169 11.05 10.86 22.38
CA GLU A 169 10.26 10.47 21.18
C GLU A 169 9.23 11.46 20.59
N LEU A 170 9.10 12.72 21.02
CA LEU A 170 8.13 13.64 20.35
C LEU A 170 8.67 14.61 19.28
N TYR A 171 9.97 14.58 18.98
CA TYR A 171 10.51 15.06 17.70
C TYR A 171 11.40 14.02 17.00
N GLY A 172 11.35 12.77 17.47
CA GLY A 172 12.10 11.63 16.96
C GLY A 172 11.17 10.50 16.58
N TRP A 173 10.22 10.78 15.68
CA TRP A 173 9.30 9.79 15.14
C TRP A 173 10.08 8.64 14.46
N SER A 174 10.26 7.56 15.22
CA SER A 174 10.33 6.14 14.84
C SER A 174 11.19 5.69 13.64
N ILE A 175 12.31 6.34 13.32
CA ILE A 175 13.36 5.66 12.53
C ILE A 175 14.23 4.82 13.47
N GLY A 176 14.57 5.36 14.64
CA GLY A 176 15.55 4.75 15.55
C GLY A 176 15.12 3.47 16.29
N THR A 177 13.85 3.26 16.68
CA THR A 177 13.47 2.06 17.46
C THR A 177 13.20 0.84 16.57
N GLU A 178 12.68 1.03 15.37
CA GLU A 178 12.57 -0.03 14.37
C GLU A 178 13.92 -0.36 13.72
N GLU A 179 14.81 0.63 13.61
CA GLU A 179 16.20 0.46 13.15
C GLU A 179 17.09 -0.13 14.24
N ALA A 180 16.87 0.21 15.52
CA ALA A 180 17.55 -0.42 16.66
C ALA A 180 17.02 -1.84 16.93
N ALA A 181 15.71 -2.09 16.81
CA ALA A 181 15.16 -3.45 16.86
C ALA A 181 15.54 -4.28 15.62
N ALA A 182 15.73 -3.65 14.46
CA ALA A 182 16.31 -4.29 13.28
C ALA A 182 17.82 -4.52 13.41
N ALA A 183 18.56 -3.61 14.04
CA ALA A 183 19.97 -3.79 14.36
C ALA A 183 20.17 -4.86 15.44
N ALA A 184 19.18 -5.07 16.31
CA ALA A 184 19.14 -6.16 17.27
C ALA A 184 18.76 -7.51 16.65
N ARG A 185 18.16 -7.54 15.43
CA ARG A 185 18.03 -8.79 14.68
C ARG A 185 19.40 -9.14 14.14
N ARG A 186 19.97 -10.21 14.70
CA ARG A 186 21.19 -10.85 14.21
C ARG A 186 21.12 -10.92 12.68
N ARG A 187 22.08 -10.29 11.99
CA ARG A 187 22.18 -10.36 10.52
C ARG A 187 22.16 -11.83 10.12
N GLN A 188 21.27 -12.16 9.21
CA GLN A 188 21.16 -13.52 8.72
C GLN A 188 22.47 -13.91 8.05
N THR A 189 23.02 -15.06 8.42
CA THR A 189 24.20 -15.56 7.72
C THR A 189 23.80 -16.10 6.34
N PRO A 190 24.71 -16.11 5.34
CA PRO A 190 24.43 -16.75 4.05
C PRO A 190 23.96 -18.20 4.17
N ASP A 191 24.50 -18.96 5.14
CA ASP A 191 24.10 -20.34 5.39
C ASP A 191 22.64 -20.41 5.87
N GLU A 192 22.28 -19.61 6.87
CA GLU A 192 20.91 -19.53 7.37
C GLU A 192 19.91 -19.13 6.27
N ALA A 193 20.29 -18.19 5.40
CA ALA A 193 19.47 -17.75 4.27
C ALA A 193 19.29 -18.85 3.22
N MET A 194 20.38 -19.55 2.85
CA MET A 194 20.34 -20.66 1.92
C MET A 194 19.43 -21.81 2.40
N PHE A 195 19.41 -22.10 3.71
CA PHE A 195 18.53 -23.14 4.26
C PHE A 195 17.07 -22.68 4.41
N THR A 196 16.81 -21.38 4.50
CA THR A 196 15.46 -20.83 4.66
C THR A 196 14.84 -20.31 3.35
N MET A 197 15.59 -20.32 2.24
CA MET A 197 15.05 -19.88 0.96
C MET A 197 13.90 -20.78 0.49
N ARG A 198 12.86 -20.16 -0.06
CA ARG A 198 11.66 -20.84 -0.55
C ARG A 198 12.03 -21.71 -1.75
N ARG A 199 11.73 -23.00 -1.67
CA ARG A 199 11.88 -23.96 -2.77
C ARG A 199 10.56 -24.68 -2.99
N LEU A 200 10.16 -24.83 -4.24
CA LEU A 200 8.96 -25.58 -4.62
C LEU A 200 9.34 -27.01 -5.01
N SER A 201 8.48 -27.96 -4.65
CA SER A 201 8.58 -29.32 -5.19
C SER A 201 8.06 -29.32 -6.62
N PRO A 202 8.64 -30.11 -7.55
CA PRO A 202 8.07 -30.27 -8.89
C PRO A 202 6.58 -30.68 -8.88
N ARG A 203 6.13 -31.43 -7.86
CA ARG A 203 4.71 -31.83 -7.73
C ARG A 203 3.77 -30.70 -7.31
N SER A 204 4.26 -29.65 -6.65
CA SER A 204 3.43 -28.51 -6.23
C SER A 204 3.24 -27.49 -7.35
N ILE A 205 4.02 -27.59 -8.43
CA ILE A 205 3.94 -26.68 -9.59
C ILE A 205 2.88 -27.23 -10.55
N GLY A 206 1.67 -26.68 -10.48
CA GLY A 206 0.53 -27.13 -11.29
C GLY A 206 0.72 -26.95 -12.81
N ALA A 207 1.71 -26.16 -13.23
CA ALA A 207 2.04 -25.96 -14.64
C ALA A 207 2.78 -27.15 -15.27
N PHE A 208 3.44 -28.01 -14.48
CA PHE A 208 4.22 -29.11 -15.04
C PHE A 208 3.34 -30.27 -15.51
N PRO A 209 3.52 -30.75 -16.75
CA PRO A 209 3.04 -32.06 -17.16
C PRO A 209 3.59 -33.16 -16.24
N ARG A 210 2.82 -34.22 -16.01
CA ARG A 210 3.23 -35.34 -15.14
C ARG A 210 4.61 -35.93 -15.50
N PRO A 211 4.98 -36.12 -16.79
CA PRO A 211 6.31 -36.62 -17.15
C PRO A 211 7.43 -35.67 -16.72
N VAL A 212 7.26 -34.36 -16.93
CA VAL A 212 8.24 -33.32 -16.54
C VAL A 212 8.42 -33.30 -15.02
N ALA A 213 7.33 -33.31 -14.26
CA ALA A 213 7.40 -33.36 -12.80
C ALA A 213 8.02 -34.66 -12.27
N ALA A 214 7.88 -35.78 -12.99
CA ALA A 214 8.52 -37.04 -12.65
C ALA A 214 10.03 -36.99 -12.90
N GLU A 215 10.45 -36.55 -14.07
CA GLU A 215 11.87 -36.41 -14.43
C GLU A 215 12.61 -35.48 -13.46
N LEU A 216 12.07 -34.30 -13.18
CA LEU A 216 12.66 -33.36 -12.22
C LEU A 216 12.76 -33.96 -10.81
N ARG A 217 11.74 -34.69 -10.37
CA ARG A 217 11.77 -35.36 -9.06
C ARG A 217 12.83 -36.45 -9.03
N ASP A 218 12.92 -37.26 -10.07
CA ASP A 218 13.89 -38.35 -10.15
C ASP A 218 15.32 -37.81 -10.24
N ALA A 219 15.50 -36.59 -10.77
CA ALA A 219 16.72 -35.81 -10.70
C ALA A 219 17.01 -35.16 -9.33
N GLY A 220 16.14 -35.34 -8.33
CA GLY A 220 16.27 -34.74 -6.99
C GLY A 220 16.02 -33.23 -6.95
N CYS A 221 15.31 -32.70 -7.94
CA CYS A 221 15.16 -31.28 -8.17
C CYS A 221 14.16 -30.62 -7.21
N THR A 222 14.52 -29.42 -6.73
CA THR A 222 13.59 -28.45 -6.15
C THR A 222 13.78 -27.10 -6.85
N VAL A 223 12.73 -26.31 -6.96
CA VAL A 223 12.76 -25.05 -7.73
C VAL A 223 12.90 -23.86 -6.77
N PRO A 224 14.09 -23.25 -6.63
CA PRO A 224 14.28 -22.11 -5.74
C PRO A 224 13.50 -20.90 -6.27
N GLN A 225 12.99 -20.09 -5.36
CA GLN A 225 12.19 -18.91 -5.67
C GLN A 225 12.93 -17.67 -5.19
N SER A 226 13.16 -16.74 -6.11
CA SER A 226 13.62 -15.38 -5.86
C SER A 226 12.75 -14.68 -4.82
N ALA A 227 13.39 -13.95 -3.93
CA ALA A 227 12.73 -13.12 -2.92
C ALA A 227 12.12 -11.83 -3.50
N PHE A 228 12.37 -11.56 -4.79
CA PHE A 228 11.95 -10.34 -5.48
C PHE A 228 10.68 -10.52 -6.34
N GLU A 229 10.18 -11.74 -6.46
CA GLU A 229 9.01 -12.08 -7.25
C GLU A 229 7.92 -12.70 -6.37
N SER A 230 6.67 -12.25 -6.56
CA SER A 230 5.54 -12.69 -5.72
C SER A 230 4.85 -13.96 -6.21
N ARG A 231 4.91 -14.22 -7.52
CA ARG A 231 4.33 -15.41 -8.16
C ARG A 231 5.37 -16.52 -8.24
N ASP A 232 4.90 -17.75 -8.40
CA ASP A 232 5.80 -18.86 -8.70
C ASP A 232 6.51 -18.61 -10.04
N HIS A 233 7.82 -18.79 -10.04
CA HIS A 233 8.70 -18.47 -11.17
C HIS A 233 9.89 -19.45 -11.16
N ASN A 234 10.94 -19.17 -11.96
CA ASN A 234 12.09 -20.05 -12.12
C ASN A 234 11.77 -21.38 -12.83
N PHE A 235 10.70 -21.37 -13.61
CA PHE A 235 10.38 -22.40 -14.58
C PHE A 235 9.57 -21.75 -15.71
N PHE A 236 9.75 -22.24 -16.94
CA PHE A 236 8.91 -21.87 -18.07
C PHE A 236 8.97 -22.94 -19.17
N SER A 237 8.01 -22.89 -20.08
CA SER A 237 8.01 -23.71 -21.27
C SER A 237 8.18 -22.85 -22.51
N ALA A 238 9.06 -23.27 -23.41
CA ALA A 238 9.42 -22.53 -24.62
C ALA A 238 10.03 -23.46 -25.68
N PRO A 239 10.01 -23.07 -26.97
CA PRO A 239 10.80 -23.72 -27.99
C PRO A 239 12.28 -23.38 -27.82
N LEU A 240 13.08 -24.28 -27.23
CA LEU A 240 14.50 -24.04 -26.95
C LEU A 240 15.42 -24.65 -28.02
N GLN A 241 14.91 -25.63 -28.79
CA GLN A 241 15.65 -26.29 -29.86
C GLN A 241 14.87 -26.29 -31.19
N ASP A 242 13.57 -26.59 -31.16
CA ASP A 242 12.70 -26.66 -32.34
C ASP A 242 11.53 -25.68 -32.16
N PRO A 243 11.27 -24.75 -33.10
CA PRO A 243 10.18 -23.78 -32.99
C PRO A 243 8.78 -24.40 -32.89
N ARG A 244 8.63 -25.70 -33.18
CA ARG A 244 7.38 -26.45 -33.12
C ARG A 244 7.21 -27.29 -31.86
N ARG A 245 8.23 -27.35 -31.00
CA ARG A 245 8.21 -28.15 -29.76
C ARG A 245 8.42 -27.25 -28.55
N PHE A 246 7.89 -27.67 -27.42
CA PHE A 246 7.98 -26.93 -26.17
C PHE A 246 8.76 -27.74 -25.17
N ASP A 247 9.93 -27.25 -24.84
CA ASP A 247 10.80 -27.78 -23.79
C ASP A 247 10.49 -27.08 -22.47
N TRP A 248 10.99 -27.61 -21.36
CA TRP A 248 10.87 -26.97 -20.05
C TRP A 248 12.24 -26.60 -19.50
N ALA A 249 12.48 -25.31 -19.31
CA ALA A 249 13.62 -24.82 -18.56
C ALA A 249 13.20 -24.60 -17.10
N VAL A 250 13.96 -25.16 -16.17
CA VAL A 250 13.70 -25.09 -14.74
C VAL A 250 14.98 -24.78 -14.00
N LEU A 251 14.95 -23.80 -13.10
CA LEU A 251 16.06 -23.57 -12.19
C LEU A 251 16.01 -24.67 -11.11
N CYS A 252 17.02 -25.50 -11.06
CA CYS A 252 17.03 -26.75 -10.30
C CYS A 252 18.07 -26.71 -9.18
N SER A 253 17.61 -26.59 -7.94
CA SER A 253 18.42 -26.63 -6.73
C SER A 253 18.50 -28.07 -6.20
N ARG A 254 19.73 -28.52 -5.96
CA ARG A 254 20.06 -29.80 -5.33
C ARG A 254 21.03 -29.55 -4.18
N GLY A 255 20.48 -29.39 -2.98
CA GLY A 255 21.25 -29.01 -1.81
C GLY A 255 21.64 -27.54 -1.84
N THR A 256 22.93 -27.26 -2.04
CA THR A 256 23.52 -25.91 -2.00
C THR A 256 23.85 -25.35 -3.38
N ASP A 257 23.67 -26.12 -4.43
CA ASP A 257 23.98 -25.72 -5.80
C ASP A 257 22.70 -25.71 -6.64
N THR A 258 22.65 -24.75 -7.55
CA THR A 258 21.57 -24.61 -8.50
C THR A 258 22.12 -24.59 -9.92
N ALA A 259 21.48 -25.34 -10.81
CA ALA A 259 21.75 -25.35 -12.25
C ALA A 259 20.44 -25.10 -13.01
N ILE A 260 20.52 -24.62 -14.24
CA ILE A 260 19.38 -24.65 -15.14
C ILE A 260 19.28 -26.09 -15.65
N HIS A 261 18.11 -26.70 -15.49
CA HIS A 261 17.79 -28.04 -15.98
C HIS A 261 16.73 -27.94 -17.06
N VAL A 262 17.02 -28.48 -18.24
CA VAL A 262 16.14 -28.51 -19.39
C VAL A 262 15.59 -29.91 -19.56
N VAL A 263 14.26 -30.04 -19.46
CA VAL A 263 13.53 -31.25 -19.82
C VAL A 263 13.11 -31.11 -21.28
N TRP A 264 13.82 -31.80 -22.16
CA TRP A 264 13.57 -31.78 -23.60
C TRP A 264 12.29 -32.53 -23.94
N ALA A 265 11.50 -31.97 -24.87
CA ALA A 265 10.33 -32.67 -25.41
C ALA A 265 10.73 -33.97 -26.13
N ASP A 266 11.93 -34.00 -26.71
CA ASP A 266 12.55 -35.16 -27.34
C ASP A 266 14.04 -35.22 -26.97
N PRO A 267 14.41 -35.93 -25.90
CA PRO A 267 15.80 -36.01 -25.44
C PRO A 267 16.73 -36.75 -26.41
N LYS A 268 16.21 -37.34 -27.48
CA LYS A 268 16.98 -38.04 -28.53
C LYS A 268 17.07 -37.23 -29.82
N ALA A 269 16.49 -36.03 -29.86
CA ALA A 269 16.55 -35.17 -31.04
C ALA A 269 18.02 -34.84 -31.38
N PRO A 270 18.43 -34.97 -32.66
CA PRO A 270 19.75 -34.53 -33.09
C PRO A 270 19.97 -33.06 -32.72
N GLY A 271 21.12 -32.74 -32.11
CA GLY A 271 21.46 -31.39 -31.68
C GLY A 271 20.82 -30.93 -30.36
N ALA A 272 20.23 -31.85 -29.58
CA ALA A 272 19.78 -31.51 -28.23
C ALA A 272 21.00 -31.23 -27.34
N CYS A 273 20.99 -30.10 -26.64
CA CYS A 273 22.08 -29.75 -25.74
C CYS A 273 22.02 -30.57 -24.44
N PRO A 274 23.11 -30.63 -23.65
CA PRO A 274 23.07 -31.23 -22.33
C PRO A 274 21.91 -30.65 -21.50
N SER A 275 21.16 -31.50 -20.80
CA SER A 275 20.03 -31.05 -19.98
C SER A 275 20.42 -30.13 -18.83
N GLU A 276 21.71 -29.96 -18.53
CA GLU A 276 22.16 -29.07 -17.46
C GLU A 276 23.15 -28.03 -17.95
N LEU A 277 22.97 -26.80 -17.47
CA LEU A 277 23.89 -25.68 -17.69
C LEU A 277 23.90 -24.71 -16.50
N ALA A 278 24.86 -23.78 -16.51
CA ALA A 278 24.96 -22.68 -15.56
C ALA A 278 24.83 -23.10 -14.08
N ARG A 279 25.58 -24.14 -13.69
CA ARG A 279 25.67 -24.58 -12.29
C ARG A 279 26.46 -23.56 -11.47
N VAL A 280 25.90 -23.16 -10.35
CA VAL A 280 26.48 -22.17 -9.41
C VAL A 280 26.08 -22.51 -7.97
N ASN A 281 26.81 -21.98 -7.00
CA ASN A 281 26.45 -22.10 -5.60
C ASN A 281 25.32 -21.12 -5.23
N ASP A 282 24.35 -21.56 -4.43
CA ASP A 282 23.20 -20.73 -4.06
C ASP A 282 23.60 -19.47 -3.28
N LYS A 283 24.70 -19.52 -2.53
CA LYS A 283 25.20 -18.37 -1.75
C LYS A 283 25.63 -17.20 -2.63
N ASP A 284 26.07 -17.47 -3.85
CA ASP A 284 26.54 -16.44 -4.79
C ASP A 284 25.38 -15.58 -5.31
N HIS A 285 24.14 -16.04 -5.10
CA HIS A 285 22.89 -15.39 -5.49
C HIS A 285 22.05 -14.99 -4.27
N LEU A 286 22.66 -14.76 -3.12
CA LEU A 286 22.00 -14.15 -1.96
C LEU A 286 22.27 -12.65 -1.95
N LEU A 287 21.21 -11.85 -1.85
CA LEU A 287 21.26 -10.40 -1.76
C LEU A 287 20.46 -9.89 -0.55
N GLU A 288 20.80 -8.71 -0.06
CA GLU A 288 20.04 -8.10 1.02
C GLU A 288 18.66 -7.65 0.52
N VAL A 289 17.59 -8.21 1.12
CA VAL A 289 16.19 -7.88 0.81
C VAL A 289 15.55 -6.96 1.86
N GLY A 290 16.39 -6.39 2.72
CA GLY A 290 16.04 -5.41 3.75
C GLY A 290 16.50 -5.82 5.15
N LYS A 291 16.86 -4.82 5.97
CA LYS A 291 17.14 -4.93 7.43
C LYS A 291 17.95 -6.19 7.81
N GLY A 292 19.05 -6.47 7.10
CA GLY A 292 19.94 -7.59 7.40
C GLY A 292 19.40 -8.99 7.07
N ARG A 293 18.33 -9.10 6.28
CA ARG A 293 17.83 -10.36 5.72
C ARG A 293 18.41 -10.59 4.33
N LEU A 294 18.81 -11.81 4.06
CA LEU A 294 19.26 -12.22 2.73
C LEU A 294 18.12 -12.96 2.01
N GLY A 295 18.01 -12.74 0.71
CA GLY A 295 17.05 -13.38 -0.17
C GLY A 295 17.71 -13.86 -1.45
N TYR A 296 17.19 -14.95 -2.00
CA TYR A 296 17.66 -15.50 -3.27
C TYR A 296 17.31 -14.54 -4.42
N SER A 297 18.25 -14.32 -5.34
CA SER A 297 18.13 -13.30 -6.39
C SER A 297 18.18 -13.83 -7.82
N ARG A 298 18.45 -15.12 -8.01
CA ARG A 298 18.56 -15.72 -9.35
C ARG A 298 17.19 -15.99 -9.97
N LEU A 299 17.06 -15.66 -11.25
CA LEU A 299 15.86 -15.75 -12.04
C LEU A 299 16.15 -16.37 -13.41
N ILE A 300 15.25 -17.21 -13.93
CA ILE A 300 15.27 -17.60 -15.36
C ILE A 300 14.01 -17.18 -16.10
N ARG A 301 14.16 -16.73 -17.35
CA ARG A 301 13.08 -16.28 -18.22
C ARG A 301 13.33 -16.67 -19.68
N PRO A 302 12.28 -16.80 -20.52
CA PRO A 302 12.47 -16.96 -21.96
C PRO A 302 13.03 -15.67 -22.58
N ALA A 303 14.07 -15.80 -23.39
CA ALA A 303 14.69 -14.71 -24.13
C ALA A 303 14.31 -14.77 -25.61
N GLN A 304 13.79 -13.67 -26.15
CA GLN A 304 13.51 -13.59 -27.59
C GLN A 304 14.80 -13.42 -28.40
N GLN A 305 14.81 -13.96 -29.63
CA GLN A 305 15.92 -13.83 -30.58
C GLN A 305 16.35 -12.37 -30.82
N GLY A 306 15.43 -11.41 -30.68
CA GLY A 306 15.74 -9.97 -30.74
C GLY A 306 16.79 -9.49 -29.73
N PHE A 307 17.06 -10.25 -28.67
CA PHE A 307 18.18 -9.98 -27.76
C PHE A 307 19.56 -10.08 -28.44
N LEU A 308 19.71 -10.95 -29.45
CA LEU A 308 20.94 -11.06 -30.25
C LEU A 308 21.02 -9.94 -31.30
N LEU A 309 19.90 -9.64 -31.96
CA LEU A 309 19.86 -8.70 -33.09
C LEU A 309 20.17 -7.25 -32.70
N ASN A 310 19.98 -6.89 -31.43
CA ASN A 310 20.20 -5.53 -30.92
C ASN A 310 21.59 -5.33 -30.28
N ARG A 311 22.56 -6.20 -30.54
CA ARG A 311 23.93 -6.09 -30.01
C ARG A 311 24.96 -6.01 -31.14
N ASP A 312 26.06 -5.30 -30.86
CA ASP A 312 27.33 -5.49 -31.56
C ASP A 312 27.87 -6.86 -31.19
N LEU A 313 27.37 -7.89 -31.88
CA LEU A 313 27.90 -9.24 -31.79
C LEU A 313 29.31 -9.25 -32.35
N SER A 314 30.22 -10.00 -31.71
CA SER A 314 31.49 -10.33 -32.35
C SER A 314 31.23 -11.06 -33.68
N PRO A 315 32.16 -11.05 -34.66
CA PRO A 315 31.97 -11.76 -35.92
C PRO A 315 31.58 -13.24 -35.76
N ASP A 316 32.12 -13.89 -34.73
CA ASP A 316 31.81 -15.29 -34.40
C ASP A 316 30.39 -15.46 -33.84
N GLU A 317 29.91 -14.49 -33.05
CA GLU A 317 28.53 -14.48 -32.54
C GLU A 317 27.52 -14.07 -33.61
N ALA A 318 27.89 -13.18 -34.54
CA ALA A 318 27.07 -12.76 -35.67
C ALA A 318 26.83 -13.90 -36.68
N ALA A 319 27.73 -14.88 -36.72
CA ALA A 319 27.59 -16.08 -37.53
C ALA A 319 26.57 -17.09 -36.97
N LEU A 320 26.08 -16.89 -35.73
CA LEU A 320 25.08 -17.77 -35.12
C LEU A 320 23.70 -17.51 -35.74
N SER A 321 23.38 -18.27 -36.80
CA SER A 321 22.04 -18.31 -37.36
C SER A 321 21.12 -19.12 -36.44
N LEU A 322 20.44 -18.44 -35.51
CA LEU A 322 19.37 -19.08 -34.75
C LEU A 322 18.16 -19.36 -35.65
N PRO A 323 17.60 -20.58 -35.64
CA PRO A 323 16.34 -20.84 -36.31
C PRO A 323 15.26 -19.88 -35.82
N LEU A 324 14.51 -19.30 -36.76
CA LEU A 324 13.41 -18.40 -36.43
C LEU A 324 12.40 -19.09 -35.49
N GLY A 325 12.07 -18.42 -34.39
CA GLY A 325 11.11 -18.91 -33.40
C GLY A 325 11.71 -19.74 -32.27
N VAL A 326 13.02 -20.04 -32.29
CA VAL A 326 13.72 -20.59 -31.13
C VAL A 326 14.02 -19.48 -30.13
N LEU A 327 13.77 -19.76 -28.84
CA LEU A 327 14.00 -18.85 -27.73
C LEU A 327 15.24 -19.29 -26.93
N GLY A 328 15.90 -18.31 -26.32
CA GLY A 328 16.97 -18.55 -25.36
C GLY A 328 16.46 -18.65 -23.92
N ILE A 329 17.37 -18.99 -23.01
CA ILE A 329 17.15 -18.94 -21.57
C ILE A 329 17.93 -17.75 -21.02
N GLU A 330 17.24 -16.69 -20.60
CA GLU A 330 17.86 -15.62 -19.83
C GLU A 330 18.05 -16.07 -18.37
N ASP A 331 19.30 -16.16 -17.94
CA ASP A 331 19.75 -16.38 -16.57
C ASP A 331 20.13 -15.03 -15.95
N GLU A 332 19.23 -14.50 -15.13
CA GLU A 332 19.32 -13.19 -14.51
C GLU A 332 19.68 -13.33 -13.03
N SER A 333 20.49 -12.42 -12.53
CA SER A 333 20.58 -12.14 -11.09
C SER A 333 20.10 -10.72 -10.88
N VAL A 334 19.10 -10.54 -10.00
CA VAL A 334 18.61 -9.20 -9.63
C VAL A 334 19.83 -8.38 -9.20
N ASP A 335 20.04 -7.19 -9.80
CA ASP A 335 21.21 -6.30 -9.61
C ASP A 335 22.52 -6.60 -10.36
N ARG A 336 22.66 -7.77 -11.02
CA ARG A 336 23.85 -8.12 -11.81
C ARG A 336 23.55 -8.20 -13.30
N GLU A 337 24.58 -8.57 -14.05
CA GLU A 337 24.45 -8.86 -15.48
C GLU A 337 23.67 -10.16 -15.68
N SER A 338 22.73 -10.17 -16.64
CA SER A 338 22.12 -11.41 -17.11
C SER A 338 22.99 -12.07 -18.17
N ARG A 339 22.80 -13.37 -18.38
CA ARG A 339 23.35 -14.13 -19.52
C ARG A 339 22.20 -14.78 -20.25
N VAL A 340 22.30 -14.91 -21.56
CA VAL A 340 21.31 -15.63 -22.36
C VAL A 340 21.97 -16.85 -22.97
N HIS A 341 21.36 -18.02 -22.76
CA HIS A 341 21.84 -19.30 -23.25
C HIS A 341 20.98 -19.77 -24.41
N TYR A 342 21.61 -20.11 -25.53
CA TYR A 342 20.98 -20.70 -26.70
C TYR A 342 21.53 -22.10 -26.96
N CYS A 343 20.67 -23.03 -27.34
CA CYS A 343 21.10 -24.36 -27.77
C CYS A 343 21.32 -24.36 -29.29
N ILE A 344 22.57 -24.53 -29.72
CA ILE A 344 22.95 -24.46 -31.14
C ILE A 344 23.78 -25.70 -31.43
N ASP A 345 23.27 -26.57 -32.31
CA ASP A 345 23.93 -27.81 -32.74
C ASP A 345 24.43 -28.69 -31.58
N GLY A 346 23.63 -28.79 -30.52
CA GLY A 346 23.96 -29.60 -29.32
C GLY A 346 24.93 -28.93 -28.35
N VAL A 347 25.29 -27.67 -28.57
CA VAL A 347 26.17 -26.90 -27.69
C VAL A 347 25.44 -25.69 -27.11
N TRP A 348 25.60 -25.48 -25.80
CA TRP A 348 25.14 -24.26 -25.15
C TRP A 348 26.05 -23.09 -25.48
N VAL A 349 25.55 -22.14 -26.25
CA VAL A 349 26.21 -20.87 -26.52
C VAL A 349 25.64 -19.81 -25.59
N SER A 350 26.51 -19.10 -24.88
CA SER A 350 26.10 -18.09 -23.91
C SER A 350 26.53 -16.71 -24.39
N VAL A 351 25.60 -15.77 -24.39
CA VAL A 351 25.88 -14.36 -24.67
C VAL A 351 25.57 -13.53 -23.43
N THR A 352 26.26 -12.42 -23.26
CA THR A 352 25.91 -11.46 -22.21
C THR A 352 24.51 -10.90 -22.49
N GLY A 353 23.68 -10.77 -21.46
CA GLY A 353 22.36 -10.14 -21.54
C GLY A 353 22.47 -8.62 -21.48
N VAL A 354 21.38 -7.93 -21.80
CA VAL A 354 21.33 -6.46 -21.65
C VAL A 354 20.96 -6.17 -20.20
N ARG A 355 21.80 -5.42 -19.48
CA ARG A 355 21.45 -4.94 -18.15
C ARG A 355 20.17 -4.11 -18.27
N ARG A 356 19.06 -4.59 -17.72
CA ARG A 356 17.87 -3.75 -17.50
C ARG A 356 18.18 -2.83 -16.31
N PHE A 357 19.05 -1.86 -16.52
CA PHE A 357 19.22 -0.77 -15.58
C PHE A 357 17.93 0.05 -15.57
N GLY A 358 17.15 -0.15 -14.50
CA GLY A 358 15.97 0.65 -14.23
C GLY A 358 14.74 -0.21 -14.03
N THR A 359 14.49 -0.57 -12.77
CA THR A 359 13.21 -0.11 -12.23
C THR A 359 13.25 1.42 -12.31
N GLU A 360 12.88 1.97 -13.46
CA GLU A 360 12.17 3.25 -13.45
C GLU A 360 11.09 3.04 -12.39
N LYS A 361 11.25 3.72 -11.24
CA LYS A 361 10.26 3.68 -10.17
C LYS A 361 8.93 3.95 -10.86
N ARG A 362 8.10 2.93 -11.03
CA ARG A 362 6.67 3.09 -11.29
C ARG A 362 6.13 3.76 -10.03
N THR A 363 6.34 5.06 -9.93
CA THR A 363 5.45 5.94 -9.21
C THR A 363 4.08 5.62 -9.77
N ALA A 364 3.18 5.17 -8.91
CA ALA A 364 1.77 5.04 -9.20
C ALA A 364 1.19 6.45 -9.42
N GLY A 365 1.58 7.08 -10.53
CA GLY A 365 0.90 8.23 -11.10
C GLY A 365 -0.14 7.68 -12.04
N THR A 366 -1.40 7.96 -11.75
CA THR A 366 -2.55 7.81 -12.66
C THR A 366 -2.31 8.66 -13.90
N GLY A 367 -1.52 8.13 -14.84
CA GLY A 367 -1.36 8.62 -16.19
C GLY A 367 -1.98 7.59 -17.12
N GLU A 368 -3.12 7.95 -17.69
CA GLU A 368 -3.81 7.20 -18.73
C GLU A 368 -2.87 6.97 -19.93
N ILE A 369 -2.33 5.75 -20.04
CA ILE A 369 -1.57 5.34 -21.22
C ILE A 369 -2.59 4.97 -22.30
N ARG A 370 -2.74 5.85 -23.30
CA ARG A 370 -3.35 5.49 -24.58
C ARG A 370 -2.53 4.34 -25.18
N GLY A 371 -3.20 3.21 -25.40
CA GLY A 371 -2.58 2.01 -25.98
C GLY A 371 -1.95 2.30 -27.34
N ALA A 372 -0.70 1.89 -27.50
CA ALA A 372 -0.14 1.68 -28.82
C ALA A 372 -0.85 0.46 -29.45
N PRO A 373 -1.25 0.52 -30.72
CA PRO A 373 -1.96 -0.56 -31.37
C PRO A 373 -1.05 -1.79 -31.49
N MET A 374 -1.60 -2.96 -31.13
CA MET A 374 -1.02 -4.26 -31.46
C MET A 374 -0.85 -4.36 -32.98
N PRO A 375 0.29 -4.85 -33.49
CA PRO A 375 0.42 -5.14 -34.91
C PRO A 375 -0.59 -6.23 -35.28
N HIS A 376 -1.44 -5.90 -36.25
CA HIS A 376 -2.44 -6.79 -36.83
C HIS A 376 -1.82 -8.10 -37.31
N GLU A 377 -2.58 -9.19 -37.10
CA GLU A 377 -2.39 -10.50 -37.71
C GLU A 377 -2.06 -10.38 -39.20
N LEU A 378 -0.90 -10.90 -39.58
CA LEU A 378 -0.60 -11.20 -40.98
C LEU A 378 -1.43 -12.44 -41.36
N HIS A 379 -2.58 -12.21 -41.99
CA HIS A 379 -3.26 -13.24 -42.77
C HIS A 379 -2.36 -13.66 -43.93
N GLY A 380 -1.77 -14.85 -43.81
CA GLY A 380 -1.14 -15.53 -44.93
C GLY A 380 -2.19 -15.95 -45.95
N ASN A 381 -2.04 -15.49 -47.19
CA ASN A 381 -2.75 -16.05 -48.33
C ASN A 381 -2.26 -17.48 -48.61
N PRO A 382 -3.16 -18.40 -49.00
CA PRO A 382 -2.75 -19.72 -49.46
C PRO A 382 -2.09 -19.60 -50.84
N ILE A 383 -0.89 -20.16 -50.97
CA ILE A 383 -0.24 -20.40 -52.26
C ILE A 383 -0.93 -21.61 -52.88
N GLN A 384 -1.51 -21.44 -54.07
CA GLN A 384 -1.95 -22.52 -54.97
C GLN A 384 -0.77 -23.06 -55.78
#